data_AF-S6TVJ8-F1
#
_entry.id   AF-S6TVJ8-F1
#
_cell.length_a   1.000
_cell.length_b   1.000
_cell.length_c   1.000
_cell.angle_alpha   90.00
_cell.angle_beta   90.00
_cell.angle_gamma   90.00
#
_symmetry.space_group_name_H-M   'P 1'
#
loop_
_entity.id
_entity.type
_entity.pdbx_description
1 polymer ?
#
loop_
_entity_poly.entity_id
_entity_poly.type
_entity_poly.pdbx_seq_one_letter_code
_entity_poly.pdbx_strand_id
1 'polypeptide(L)'
;MNASLISQWQTLTERPLSFVAEHRLAECLARDVDGLQLAALRDTPRFNERFEQLLIGHFKLRPLAQLEPPAQQDLTVLLLADNDFSRLPRLCGAV
;
A
#
# COMPACT_ATOMS: atom_id res chain seq x y z
N MET A 1 21.76 -12.63 4.58
CA MET A 1 21.03 -11.81 5.57
C MET A 1 19.78 -11.20 4.92
N ASN A 2 18.64 -11.91 4.86
CA ASN A 2 17.41 -11.35 4.26
C ASN A 2 16.08 -11.88 4.83
N ALA A 3 16.10 -12.75 5.84
CA ALA A 3 14.86 -13.22 6.49
C ALA A 3 14.05 -12.06 7.10
N SER A 4 14.73 -10.99 7.53
CA SER A 4 14.08 -9.78 8.08
C SER A 4 13.26 -9.04 7.02
N LEU A 5 13.77 -8.88 5.78
CA LEU A 5 13.02 -8.20 4.71
C LEU A 5 11.79 -9.02 4.27
N ILE A 6 11.93 -10.35 4.19
CA ILE A 6 10.80 -11.24 3.86
C ILE A 6 9.72 -11.15 4.94
N SER A 7 10.10 -11.12 6.22
CA SER A 7 9.15 -10.96 7.32
C SER A 7 8.46 -9.59 7.29
N GLN A 8 9.20 -8.51 6.97
CA GLN A 8 8.61 -7.17 6.82
C GLN A 8 7.61 -7.13 5.65
N TRP A 9 7.95 -7.75 4.52
CA TRP A 9 7.04 -7.91 3.39
C TRP A 9 5.75 -8.64 3.79
N GLN A 10 5.85 -9.75 4.53
CA GLN A 10 4.69 -10.47 5.04
C GLN A 10 3.80 -9.58 5.91
N THR A 11 4.38 -8.87 6.88
CA THR A 11 3.64 -7.91 7.73
C THR A 11 2.94 -6.82 6.90
N LEU A 12 3.59 -6.31 5.87
CA LEU A 12 3.01 -5.31 4.97
C LEU A 12 1.82 -5.87 4.19
N THR A 13 1.93 -7.11 3.68
CA THR A 13 0.83 -7.78 2.95
C THR A 13 -0.35 -8.16 3.84
N GLU A 14 -0.14 -8.40 5.14
CA GLU A 14 -1.21 -8.67 6.11
C GLU A 14 -2.05 -7.42 6.43
N ARG A 15 -1.49 -6.22 6.22
CA ARG A 15 -2.15 -4.94 6.51
C ARG A 15 -1.99 -3.97 5.35
N PRO A 16 -2.59 -4.26 4.19
CA PRO A 16 -2.26 -3.51 2.99
C PRO A 16 -2.69 -2.05 3.04
N LEU A 17 -3.74 -1.74 3.79
CA LEU A 17 -4.17 -0.35 3.98
C LEU A 17 -3.17 0.50 4.78
N SER A 18 -2.19 -0.11 5.46
CA SER A 18 -1.17 0.63 6.20
C SER A 18 -0.19 1.38 5.30
N PHE A 19 -0.04 0.95 4.05
CA PHE A 19 0.88 1.57 3.07
C PHE A 19 0.15 2.28 1.93
N VAL A 20 -1.19 2.17 1.85
CA VAL A 20 -1.97 2.89 0.82
C VAL A 20 -2.13 4.33 1.25
N ALA A 21 -1.65 5.26 0.41
CA ALA A 21 -1.79 6.69 0.66
C ALA A 21 -3.27 7.10 0.74
N GLU A 22 -3.62 7.94 1.72
CA GLU A 22 -5.01 8.30 2.03
C GLU A 22 -5.77 8.90 0.85
N HIS A 23 -5.11 9.73 0.04
CA HIS A 23 -5.73 10.31 -1.16
C HIS A 23 -6.16 9.24 -2.18
N ARG A 24 -5.42 8.12 -2.31
CA ARG A 24 -5.82 7.01 -3.20
C ARG A 24 -7.03 6.25 -2.69
N LEU A 25 -7.16 6.16 -1.36
CA LEU A 25 -8.34 5.58 -0.74
C LEU A 25 -9.56 6.49 -0.93
N ALA A 26 -9.38 7.81 -0.78
CA ALA A 26 -10.42 8.80 -1.00
C ALA A 26 -10.94 8.81 -2.44
N GLU A 27 -10.04 8.69 -3.43
CA GLU A 27 -10.38 8.59 -4.88
C GLU A 27 -11.35 7.44 -5.19
N CYS A 28 -11.38 6.39 -4.35
CA CYS A 28 -12.25 5.23 -4.54
C CYS A 28 -13.65 5.41 -3.93
N LEU A 29 -13.89 6.44 -3.14
CA LEU A 29 -15.15 6.67 -2.45
C LEU A 29 -16.11 7.49 -3.32
N ALA A 30 -17.38 7.09 -3.35
CA ALA A 30 -18.41 7.79 -4.12
C ALA A 30 -18.82 9.15 -3.52
N ARG A 31 -18.40 9.43 -2.28
CA ARG A 31 -18.67 10.68 -1.56
C ARG A 31 -17.38 11.18 -0.96
N ASP A 32 -17.24 12.49 -0.92
CA ASP A 32 -16.15 13.13 -0.20
C ASP A 32 -16.28 12.81 1.30
N VAL A 33 -15.19 12.33 1.86
CA VAL A 33 -15.02 12.03 3.28
C VAL A 33 -13.81 12.83 3.73
N ASP A 34 -13.92 13.52 4.87
CA ASP A 34 -12.77 14.26 5.41
C ASP A 34 -11.65 13.29 5.86
N GLY A 35 -10.43 13.81 6.03
CA GLY A 35 -9.27 12.98 6.36
C GLY A 35 -9.39 12.23 7.68
N LEU A 36 -10.04 12.81 8.69
CA LEU A 36 -10.20 12.17 10.00
C LEU A 36 -11.17 11.00 9.95
N GLN A 37 -12.29 11.17 9.23
CA GLN A 37 -13.25 10.11 8.99
C GLN A 37 -12.64 9.00 8.13
N LEU A 38 -11.87 9.36 7.10
CA LEU A 38 -11.19 8.37 6.25
C LEU A 38 -10.18 7.54 7.03
N ALA A 39 -9.37 8.17 7.89
CA ALA A 39 -8.45 7.47 8.78
C ALA A 39 -9.20 6.53 9.74
N ALA A 40 -10.31 6.99 10.35
CA ALA A 40 -11.12 6.16 11.24
C ALA A 40 -11.74 4.95 10.52
N LEU A 41 -12.19 5.13 9.27
CA LEU A 41 -12.70 4.03 8.45
C LEU A 41 -11.58 3.04 8.11
N ARG A 42 -10.40 3.53 7.71
CA ARG A 42 -9.22 2.71 7.38
C ARG A 42 -8.78 1.86 8.55
N ASP A 43 -8.81 2.42 9.76
CA ASP A 43 -8.34 1.75 10.97
C ASP A 43 -9.40 0.79 11.55
N THR A 44 -10.61 0.73 10.97
CA THR A 44 -11.66 -0.20 11.39
C THR A 44 -11.59 -1.50 10.57
N PRO A 45 -11.23 -2.66 11.18
CA PRO A 45 -10.92 -3.89 10.45
C PRO A 45 -12.06 -4.42 9.55
N ARG A 46 -13.31 -4.16 9.93
CA ARG A 46 -14.50 -4.60 9.16
C ARG A 46 -14.58 -3.99 7.74
N PHE A 47 -13.88 -2.89 7.49
CA PHE A 47 -13.87 -2.22 6.19
C PHE A 47 -12.68 -2.62 5.32
N ASN A 48 -11.72 -3.40 5.84
CA ASN A 48 -10.49 -3.73 5.13
C ASN A 48 -10.76 -4.41 3.78
N GLU A 49 -11.58 -5.48 3.79
CA GLU A 49 -11.92 -6.23 2.58
C GLU A 49 -12.62 -5.34 1.54
N ARG A 50 -13.51 -4.45 2.01
CA ARG A 50 -14.25 -3.55 1.12
C ARG A 50 -13.33 -2.50 0.50
N PHE A 51 -12.40 -1.94 1.27
CA PHE A 51 -11.39 -1.02 0.73
C PHE A 51 -10.46 -1.72 -0.26
N GLU A 52 -10.05 -2.96 0.02
CA GLU A 52 -9.26 -3.75 -0.92
C GLU A 52 -10.02 -3.97 -2.24
N GLN A 53 -11.28 -4.38 -2.19
CA GLN A 53 -12.12 -4.54 -3.39
C GLN A 53 -12.30 -3.22 -4.17
N LEU A 54 -12.46 -2.09 -3.47
CA LEU A 54 -12.55 -0.78 -4.09
C LEU A 54 -11.25 -0.41 -4.81
N LEU A 55 -10.10 -0.61 -4.16
CA LEU A 55 -8.77 -0.35 -4.75
C LEU A 55 -8.52 -1.23 -5.97
N ILE A 56 -8.81 -2.54 -5.87
CA ILE A 56 -8.72 -3.50 -6.97
C ILE A 56 -9.61 -3.06 -8.13
N GLY A 57 -10.87 -2.73 -7.86
CA GLY A 57 -11.84 -2.35 -8.88
C GLY A 57 -11.51 -1.03 -9.58
N HIS A 58 -11.06 -0.03 -8.82
CA HIS A 58 -10.75 1.32 -9.30
C HIS A 58 -9.43 1.35 -10.07
N PHE A 59 -8.33 0.86 -9.47
CA PHE A 59 -6.99 0.90 -10.05
C PHE A 59 -6.65 -0.33 -10.91
N LYS A 60 -7.58 -1.27 -11.09
CA LYS A 60 -7.37 -2.54 -11.83
C LYS A 60 -6.19 -3.35 -11.30
N LEU A 61 -6.01 -3.35 -9.98
CA LEU A 61 -4.96 -4.09 -9.32
C LEU A 61 -5.23 -5.59 -9.36
N ARG A 62 -4.18 -6.40 -9.26
CA ARG A 62 -4.33 -7.82 -8.94
C ARG A 62 -4.57 -7.98 -7.42
N PRO A 63 -5.45 -8.91 -7.00
CA PRO A 63 -5.62 -9.20 -5.57
C PRO A 63 -4.29 -9.57 -4.91
N LEU A 64 -4.05 -9.07 -3.69
CA LEU A 64 -2.78 -9.30 -2.99
C LEU A 64 -2.50 -10.78 -2.76
N ALA A 65 -3.54 -11.56 -2.45
CA ALA A 65 -3.44 -13.01 -2.28
C ALA A 65 -3.01 -13.77 -3.56
N GLN A 66 -3.04 -13.12 -4.72
CA GLN A 66 -2.63 -13.67 -6.02
C GLN A 66 -1.28 -13.12 -6.50
N LEU A 67 -0.62 -12.28 -5.70
CA LEU A 67 0.70 -11.76 -6.05
C LEU A 67 1.77 -12.80 -5.71
N GLU A 68 2.64 -13.06 -6.67
CA GLU A 68 3.88 -13.78 -6.41
C GLU A 68 4.77 -12.93 -5.47
N PRO A 69 5.49 -13.57 -4.53
CA PRO A 69 6.47 -12.86 -3.73
C PRO A 69 7.50 -12.12 -4.61
N PRO A 70 7.88 -10.88 -4.27
CA PRO A 70 8.88 -10.14 -5.04
C PRO A 70 10.22 -10.87 -5.07
N ALA A 71 11.03 -10.59 -6.10
CA ALA A 71 12.42 -11.01 -6.06
C ALA A 71 13.12 -10.36 -4.86
N GLN A 72 14.03 -11.10 -4.22
CA GLN A 72 14.63 -10.66 -2.96
C GLN A 72 15.38 -9.32 -3.08
N GLN A 73 15.94 -9.04 -4.26
CA GLN A 73 16.62 -7.78 -4.56
C GLN A 73 15.69 -6.57 -4.61
N ASP A 74 14.40 -6.78 -4.93
CA ASP A 74 13.41 -5.71 -5.06
C ASP A 74 12.81 -5.33 -3.70
N LEU A 75 12.89 -6.23 -2.71
CA LEU A 75 12.35 -6.00 -1.37
C LEU A 75 12.93 -4.75 -0.70
N THR A 76 14.21 -4.45 -0.93
CA THR A 76 14.86 -3.27 -0.35
C THR A 76 14.24 -1.96 -0.84
N VAL A 77 13.70 -1.94 -2.06
CA VAL A 77 13.01 -0.78 -2.64
C VAL A 77 11.54 -0.76 -2.23
N LEU A 78 10.86 -1.92 -2.26
CA LEU A 78 9.43 -2.03 -1.92
C LEU A 78 9.12 -1.75 -0.44
N LEU A 79 10.10 -1.92 0.44
CA LEU A 79 9.97 -1.72 1.89
C LEU A 79 10.56 -0.38 2.36
N LEU A 80 10.90 0.53 1.44
CA LEU A 80 11.32 1.88 1.82
C LEU A 80 10.17 2.61 2.53
N ALA A 81 10.52 3.40 3.54
CA ALA A 81 9.58 4.34 4.13
C ALA A 81 9.16 5.40 3.10
N ASP A 82 7.96 5.94 3.21
CA ASP A 82 7.40 6.92 2.26
C ASP A 82 8.37 8.08 1.94
N ASN A 83 9.05 8.60 2.97
CA ASN A 83 10.03 9.67 2.81
C ASN A 83 11.19 9.27 1.90
N ASP A 84 11.70 8.05 2.04
CA ASP A 84 12.82 7.56 1.22
C ASP A 84 12.34 7.15 -0.17
N PHE A 85 11.16 6.52 -0.26
CA PHE A 85 10.55 6.15 -1.53
C PHE A 85 10.27 7.37 -2.41
N SER A 86 9.80 8.49 -1.82
CA SER A 86 9.54 9.74 -2.54
C SER A 86 10.78 10.35 -3.20
N ARG A 87 11.97 10.05 -2.69
CA ARG A 87 13.26 10.54 -3.21
C ARG A 87 13.80 9.68 -4.33
N LEU A 88 13.31 8.44 -4.45
CA LEU A 88 13.84 7.44 -5.38
C LEU A 88 13.82 7.90 -6.84
N PRO A 89 12.74 8.53 -7.37
CA PRO A 89 12.74 9.03 -8.74
C PRO A 89 13.90 9.99 -9.02
N ARG A 90 14.20 10.90 -8.09
CA ARG A 90 15.32 11.86 -8.23
C ARG A 90 16.68 11.15 -8.21
N LEU A 91 16.84 10.16 -7.34
CA LEU A 91 18.06 9.34 -7.27
C LEU A 91 18.25 8.47 -8.52
N CYS A 92 17.16 8.14 -9.21
CA CYS A 92 17.17 7.43 -10.49
C CYS A 92 17.24 8.35 -11.72
N GLY A 93 17.44 9.66 -11.55
CA GLY A 93 17.65 10.61 -12.65
C GLY A 93 16.38 11.24 -13.23
N ALA A 94 15.23 11.15 -12.56
CA ALA A 94 14.10 12.01 -12.88
C ALA A 94 14.43 13.46 -12.49
N VAL A 95 14.39 14.36 -13.48
CA VAL A 95 14.65 15.80 -13.35
C VAL A 95 13.34 16.57 -13.34
#